data_AF-A0A4Q0Q789-F1
#
_entry.id   AF-A0A4Q0Q789-F1
#
_cell.length_a   1.000
_cell.length_b   1.000
_cell.length_c   1.000
_cell.angle_alpha   90.00
_cell.angle_beta   90.00
_cell.angle_gamma   90.00
#
_symmetry.space_group_name_H-M   'P 1'
#
loop_
_entity.id
_entity.type
_entity.pdbx_description
1 polymer ?
#
loop_
_entity_poly.entity_id
_entity_poly.type
_entity_poly.pdbx_seq_one_letter_code
_entity_poly.pdbx_strand_id
1 'polypeptide(L)'
;MHQASEHIGAIAAALARAQAELTNPEKTLTGMIRSPFLRDDDRTFRYASLASGLDIVRKTLSQQEIATIQTTRIEATTGHIHLTTLLAHSSGEWISSDWPVCASRDVEAPHRMGAALTYARRYALFALVGIAGEDDLDAPDAVASPPAAEPQATVGANPKPAKGMLNRAPVLGPPQSAELREQLLRQLASLASEDLLAWAKASLPLKNTLLEADARVVEAAYQAKLEDAAGRAAAAPLPAADAEAALQPALPETGLAHAKEPARKRSKAHLLFVREQPCLVCQQTPCDAHHLKFAQPRALGRKVSDEFAVPLCRAHHEELHRHGNERAWWTNLQIAPLPVAQDLWAASPGHGPADAAVGTAPRPANLGSEASSR
;
A
#
# COMPACT_ATOMS: atom_id res chain seq x y z
N MET A 1 -3.59 -9.04 32.54
CA MET A 1 -3.01 -10.27 33.15
C MET A 1 -2.86 -11.31 32.05
N HIS A 2 -1.79 -12.10 32.03
CA HIS A 2 -1.66 -13.17 31.03
C HIS A 2 -2.54 -14.36 31.45
N GLN A 3 -3.17 -15.01 30.48
CA GLN A 3 -3.92 -16.25 30.65
C GLN A 3 -3.40 -17.27 29.65
N ALA A 4 -3.46 -18.55 29.97
CA ALA A 4 -3.04 -19.62 29.07
C ALA A 4 -3.84 -20.90 29.34
N SER A 5 -3.76 -21.84 28.41
CA SER A 5 -4.18 -23.22 28.64
C SER A 5 -3.36 -23.91 29.74
N GLU A 6 -3.88 -25.02 30.30
CA GLU A 6 -3.19 -25.79 31.36
C GLU A 6 -1.78 -26.25 30.94
N HIS A 7 -1.61 -26.55 29.64
CA HIS A 7 -0.34 -26.85 29.02
C HIS A 7 -0.06 -25.86 27.88
N ILE A 8 1.21 -25.52 27.69
CA ILE A 8 1.67 -24.58 26.66
C ILE A 8 2.85 -25.14 25.85
N GLY A 9 3.16 -26.43 25.96
CA GLY A 9 4.40 -27.00 25.41
C GLY A 9 4.46 -26.92 23.89
N ALA A 10 3.38 -27.28 23.21
CA ALA A 10 3.27 -27.23 21.76
C ALA A 10 3.26 -25.79 21.24
N ILE A 11 2.45 -24.91 21.82
CA ILE A 11 2.40 -23.49 21.40
C ILE A 11 3.70 -22.76 21.69
N ALA A 12 4.36 -23.02 22.83
CA ALA A 12 5.64 -22.40 23.15
C ALA A 12 6.74 -22.86 22.19
N ALA A 13 6.79 -24.16 21.87
CA ALA A 13 7.74 -24.68 20.90
C ALA A 13 7.50 -24.10 19.49
N ALA A 14 6.24 -24.00 19.07
CA ALA A 14 5.85 -23.39 17.80
C ALA A 14 6.19 -21.89 17.76
N LEU A 15 5.91 -21.15 18.84
CA LEU A 15 6.21 -19.74 18.95
C LEU A 15 7.72 -19.48 18.94
N ALA A 16 8.52 -20.31 19.62
CA ALA A 16 9.98 -20.22 19.58
C ALA A 16 10.55 -20.40 18.16
N ARG A 17 10.01 -21.35 17.38
CA ARG A 17 10.37 -21.52 15.95
C ARG A 17 9.94 -20.32 15.12
N ALA A 18 8.73 -19.80 15.34
CA ALA A 18 8.27 -18.59 14.65
C ALA A 18 9.17 -17.38 14.96
N GLN A 19 9.56 -17.20 16.21
CA GLN A 19 10.43 -16.10 16.64
C GLN A 19 11.81 -16.13 16.00
N ALA A 20 12.33 -17.31 15.64
CA ALA A 20 13.59 -17.41 14.89
C ALA A 20 13.50 -16.82 13.47
N GLU A 21 12.30 -16.73 12.89
CA GLU A 21 12.05 -16.18 11.56
C GLU A 21 11.43 -14.78 11.58
N LEU A 22 10.90 -14.34 12.73
CA LEU A 22 10.28 -13.01 12.87
C LEU A 22 11.33 -11.90 12.77
N THR A 23 10.96 -10.83 12.07
CA THR A 23 11.76 -9.60 11.97
C THR A 23 10.95 -8.41 12.47
N ASN A 24 11.64 -7.42 13.03
CA ASN A 24 10.99 -6.18 13.41
C ASN A 24 10.43 -5.44 12.18
N PRO A 25 9.20 -4.93 12.22
CA PRO A 25 8.63 -4.16 11.13
C PRO A 25 9.34 -2.81 10.96
N GLU A 26 9.39 -2.30 9.72
CA GLU A 26 9.92 -0.96 9.45
C GLU A 26 9.06 0.12 10.11
N LYS A 27 9.71 1.06 10.81
CA LYS A 27 9.08 2.17 11.54
C LYS A 27 8.85 3.36 10.60
N THR A 28 7.90 3.23 9.68
CA THR A 28 7.67 4.20 8.60
C THR A 28 6.79 5.39 8.99
N LEU A 29 6.12 5.34 10.15
CA LEU A 29 5.21 6.38 10.61
C LEU A 29 5.83 7.16 11.77
N THR A 30 5.49 8.45 11.89
CA THR A 30 5.93 9.31 13.00
C THR A 30 4.73 9.70 13.85
N GLY A 31 4.84 9.49 15.15
CA GLY A 31 3.90 9.93 16.18
C GLY A 31 4.46 11.14 16.91
N MET A 32 3.56 11.92 17.52
CA MET A 32 3.92 13.09 18.31
C MET A 32 3.21 12.99 19.67
N ILE A 33 4.00 13.10 20.73
CA ILE A 33 3.55 13.16 22.11
C ILE A 33 3.63 14.64 22.50
N ARG A 34 2.45 15.23 22.71
CA ARG A 34 2.38 16.63 23.13
C ARG A 34 2.86 16.76 24.56
N SER A 35 3.72 17.74 24.80
CA SER A 35 4.14 18.04 26.17
C SER A 35 2.96 18.59 26.97
N PRO A 36 2.70 18.07 28.19
CA PRO A 36 1.71 18.67 29.09
C PRO A 36 2.23 19.97 29.74
N PHE A 37 3.53 20.24 29.65
CA PHE A 37 4.18 21.42 30.23
C PHE A 37 4.56 22.43 29.15
N LEU A 38 4.15 23.69 29.33
CA LEU A 38 4.38 24.80 28.38
C LEU A 38 5.87 25.08 28.06
N ARG A 39 6.81 24.48 28.78
CA ARG A 39 8.26 24.72 28.62
C ARG A 39 9.01 23.57 27.95
N ASP A 40 8.40 22.40 27.84
CA ASP A 40 9.05 21.23 27.23
C ASP A 40 8.52 21.06 25.81
N ASP A 41 9.41 20.70 24.89
CA ASP A 41 9.05 20.46 23.50
C ASP A 41 8.26 19.17 23.31
N ASP A 42 7.43 19.14 22.27
CA ASP A 42 6.74 17.93 21.83
C ASP A 42 7.76 16.86 21.42
N ARG A 43 7.58 15.65 21.94
CA ARG A 43 8.44 14.52 21.58
C ARG A 43 7.88 13.81 20.36
N THR A 44 8.74 13.48 19.41
CA THR A 44 8.35 12.64 18.25
C THR A 44 8.97 11.26 18.36
N PHE A 45 8.29 10.26 17.82
CA PHE A 45 8.77 8.88 17.81
C PHE A 45 8.36 8.17 16.53
N ARG A 46 9.18 7.25 16.03
CA ARG A 46 8.79 6.45 14.85
C ARG A 46 8.17 5.14 15.28
N TYR A 47 7.23 4.67 14.47
CA TYR A 47 6.51 3.43 14.70
C TYR A 47 6.06 2.76 13.40
N ALA A 48 5.83 1.46 13.48
CA ALA A 48 5.32 0.63 12.40
C ALA A 48 3.78 0.62 12.38
N SER A 49 3.17 0.53 11.20
CA SER A 49 1.72 0.37 11.11
C SER A 49 1.27 -1.02 11.59
N LEU A 50 0.03 -1.11 12.12
CA LEU A 50 -0.56 -2.41 12.50
C LEU A 50 -0.61 -3.38 11.31
N ALA A 51 -0.89 -2.87 10.10
CA ALA A 51 -0.92 -3.67 8.88
C ALA A 51 0.45 -4.29 8.56
N SER A 52 1.52 -3.49 8.61
CA SER A 52 2.90 -3.97 8.37
C SER A 52 3.28 -5.08 9.35
N GLY A 53 2.96 -4.90 10.64
CA GLY A 53 3.19 -5.93 11.65
C GLY A 53 2.39 -7.20 11.40
N LEU A 54 1.10 -7.08 11.04
CA LEU A 54 0.24 -8.22 10.76
C LEU A 54 0.71 -9.01 9.53
N ASP A 55 1.23 -8.35 8.49
CA ASP A 55 1.74 -9.03 7.30
C ASP A 55 2.95 -9.92 7.62
N ILE A 56 3.84 -9.46 8.51
CA ILE A 56 4.98 -10.25 9.01
C ILE A 56 4.48 -11.38 9.92
N VAL A 57 3.71 -11.03 10.96
CA VAL A 57 3.30 -11.95 12.02
C VAL A 57 2.41 -13.07 11.47
N ARG A 58 1.42 -12.75 10.63
CA ARG A 58 0.49 -13.77 10.10
C ARG A 58 1.23 -14.82 9.28
N LYS A 59 2.20 -14.40 8.46
CA LYS A 59 2.97 -15.33 7.64
C LYS A 59 3.71 -16.33 8.53
N THR A 60 4.51 -15.81 9.46
CA THR A 60 5.40 -16.64 10.29
C THR A 60 4.64 -17.50 11.30
N LEU A 61 3.61 -16.94 11.95
CA LEU A 61 2.79 -17.71 12.90
C LEU A 61 1.98 -18.80 12.21
N SER A 62 1.41 -18.53 11.04
CA SER A 62 0.61 -19.54 10.31
C SER A 62 1.45 -20.73 9.86
N GLN A 63 2.72 -20.53 9.52
CA GLN A 63 3.66 -21.61 9.21
C GLN A 63 3.92 -22.55 10.40
N GLN A 64 3.75 -22.03 11.62
CA GLN A 64 3.87 -22.79 12.87
C GLN A 64 2.50 -23.15 13.45
N GLU A 65 1.43 -23.10 12.63
CA GLU A 65 0.06 -23.45 13.01
C GLU A 65 -0.51 -22.62 14.17
N ILE A 66 -0.06 -21.38 14.30
CA ILE A 66 -0.54 -20.42 15.31
C ILE A 66 -1.47 -19.40 14.64
N ALA A 67 -2.71 -19.31 15.15
CA ALA A 67 -3.67 -18.27 14.81
C ALA A 67 -3.64 -17.11 15.82
N THR A 68 -3.76 -15.88 15.33
CA THR A 68 -3.93 -14.68 16.17
C THR A 68 -5.39 -14.24 16.18
N ILE A 69 -5.96 -14.09 17.38
CA ILE A 69 -7.34 -13.67 17.59
C ILE A 69 -7.32 -12.42 18.48
N GLN A 70 -8.04 -11.36 18.07
CA GLN A 70 -8.15 -10.13 18.84
C GLN A 70 -9.63 -9.76 19.00
N THR A 71 -10.12 -9.80 20.23
CA THR A 71 -11.51 -9.50 20.57
C THR A 71 -11.57 -8.37 21.59
N THR A 72 -12.66 -7.61 21.56
CA THR A 72 -12.90 -6.49 22.47
C THR A 72 -14.10 -6.79 23.36
N ARG A 73 -13.99 -6.51 24.66
CA ARG A 73 -15.12 -6.58 25.58
C ARG A 73 -15.24 -5.27 26.37
N ILE A 74 -16.46 -4.92 26.76
CA ILE A 74 -16.70 -3.80 27.66
C ILE A 74 -16.94 -4.38 29.05
N GLU A 75 -16.12 -3.97 30.02
CA GLU A 75 -16.27 -4.36 31.42
C GLU A 75 -17.47 -3.63 32.03
N ALA A 76 -18.47 -4.38 32.50
CA ALA A 76 -19.74 -3.80 32.95
C ALA A 76 -19.63 -2.91 34.20
N THR A 77 -18.67 -3.20 35.08
CA THR A 77 -18.48 -2.47 36.35
C THR A 77 -17.76 -1.15 36.16
N THR A 78 -16.71 -1.13 35.34
CA THR A 78 -15.85 0.05 35.14
C THR A 78 -16.17 0.82 33.86
N GLY A 79 -16.88 0.18 32.93
CA GLY A 79 -17.08 0.69 31.57
C GLY A 79 -15.82 0.63 30.72
N HIS A 80 -14.71 0.02 31.15
CA HIS A 80 -13.51 -0.01 30.34
C HIS A 80 -13.64 -0.97 29.15
N ILE A 81 -13.17 -0.53 27.99
CA ILE A 81 -12.95 -1.42 26.85
C ILE A 81 -11.65 -2.17 27.10
N HIS A 82 -11.71 -3.49 27.09
CA HIS A 82 -10.56 -4.39 27.15
C HIS A 82 -10.34 -5.05 25.79
N LEU A 83 -9.08 -5.15 25.40
CA LEU A 83 -8.64 -5.91 24.25
C LEU A 83 -8.01 -7.22 24.75
N THR A 84 -8.57 -8.34 24.31
CA THR A 84 -7.98 -9.66 24.51
C THR A 84 -7.28 -10.07 23.22
N THR A 85 -5.97 -10.30 23.29
CA THR A 85 -5.17 -10.85 22.18
C THR A 85 -4.76 -12.26 22.54
N LEU A 86 -5.18 -13.24 21.73
CA LEU A 86 -4.96 -14.65 21.94
C LEU A 86 -4.17 -15.26 20.77
N LEU A 87 -3.16 -16.05 21.09
CA LEU A 87 -2.47 -16.93 20.16
C LEU A 87 -2.97 -18.36 20.42
N ALA A 88 -3.58 -18.99 19.41
CA ALA A 88 -4.09 -20.36 19.46
C ALA A 88 -3.29 -21.26 18.53
N HIS A 89 -2.82 -22.40 19.03
CA HIS A 89 -2.14 -23.41 18.22
C HIS A 89 -3.10 -24.54 17.81
N SER A 90 -2.80 -25.24 16.71
CA SER A 90 -3.57 -26.39 16.21
C SER A 90 -3.77 -27.50 17.24
N SER A 91 -2.87 -27.64 18.21
CA SER A 91 -2.97 -28.59 19.33
C SER A 91 -4.09 -28.25 20.34
N GLY A 92 -4.69 -27.06 20.24
CA GLY A 92 -5.65 -26.54 21.22
C GLY A 92 -5.01 -25.77 22.38
N GLU A 93 -3.68 -25.73 22.46
CA GLU A 93 -2.98 -24.89 23.44
C GLU A 93 -3.02 -23.41 23.01
N TRP A 94 -3.09 -22.50 23.98
CA TRP A 94 -3.21 -21.08 23.73
C TRP A 94 -2.55 -20.23 24.81
N ILE A 95 -2.12 -19.04 24.41
CA ILE A 95 -1.67 -17.97 25.31
C ILE A 95 -2.43 -16.69 24.99
N SER A 96 -2.75 -15.90 26.01
CA SER A 96 -3.58 -14.71 25.88
C SER A 96 -3.07 -13.57 26.75
N SER A 97 -3.22 -12.36 26.23
CA SER A 97 -2.99 -11.11 26.96
C SER A 97 -4.25 -10.27 26.93
N ASP A 98 -4.59 -9.73 28.09
CA ASP A 98 -5.73 -8.85 28.27
C ASP A 98 -5.26 -7.46 28.70
N TRP A 99 -5.68 -6.44 27.93
CA TRP A 99 -5.22 -5.06 28.11
C TRP A 99 -6.38 -4.06 28.13
N PRO A 100 -6.53 -3.25 29.19
CA PRO A 100 -7.44 -2.10 29.19
C PRO A 100 -7.02 -1.05 28.14
N VAL A 101 -7.96 -0.62 27.31
CA VAL A 101 -7.72 0.30 26.18
C VAL A 101 -8.13 1.73 26.53
N CYS A 102 -9.42 1.97 26.78
CA CYS A 102 -9.97 3.27 27.14
C CYS A 102 -11.29 3.11 27.90
N ALA A 103 -11.86 4.19 28.44
CA ALA A 103 -13.18 4.14 29.06
C ALA A 103 -14.29 4.15 27.99
N SER A 104 -15.44 3.56 28.28
CA SER A 104 -16.60 3.55 27.37
C SER A 104 -17.14 4.96 27.09
N ARG A 105 -16.96 5.92 28.00
CA ARG A 105 -17.31 7.32 27.74
C ARG A 105 -16.48 7.95 26.61
N ASP A 106 -15.27 7.43 26.35
CA ASP A 106 -14.43 7.88 25.23
C ASP A 106 -14.95 7.36 23.87
N VAL A 107 -15.98 6.50 23.88
CA VAL A 107 -16.70 5.99 22.70
C VAL A 107 -17.56 7.08 22.06
N GLU A 108 -17.92 8.14 22.79
CA GLU A 108 -18.62 9.31 22.24
C GLU A 108 -17.82 10.02 21.14
N ALA A 109 -16.52 9.73 21.03
CA ALA A 109 -15.66 10.10 19.92
C ALA A 109 -15.16 8.85 19.17
N PRO A 110 -15.93 8.31 18.19
CA PRO A 110 -15.59 7.06 17.50
C PRO A 110 -14.17 7.03 16.89
N HIS A 111 -13.66 8.19 16.47
CA HIS A 111 -12.30 8.33 15.95
C HIS A 111 -11.22 8.09 17.02
N ARG A 112 -11.45 8.50 18.28
CA ARG A 112 -10.51 8.30 19.39
C ARG A 112 -10.51 6.84 19.83
N MET A 113 -11.69 6.23 19.95
CA MET A 113 -11.81 4.80 20.23
C MET A 113 -11.09 3.97 19.16
N GLY A 114 -11.32 4.27 17.88
CA GLY A 114 -10.64 3.58 16.77
C GLY A 114 -9.11 3.71 16.82
N ALA A 115 -8.61 4.91 17.14
CA ALA A 115 -7.18 5.14 17.32
C ALA A 115 -6.61 4.36 18.51
N ALA A 116 -7.29 4.39 19.66
CA ALA A 116 -6.89 3.68 20.87
C ALA A 116 -6.88 2.16 20.65
N LEU A 117 -7.91 1.60 19.99
CA LEU A 117 -7.94 0.19 19.64
C LEU A 117 -6.85 -0.20 18.63
N THR A 118 -6.58 0.64 17.63
CA THR A 118 -5.51 0.37 16.66
C THR A 118 -4.14 0.37 17.35
N TYR A 119 -3.92 1.31 18.27
CA TYR A 119 -2.74 1.35 19.13
C TYR A 119 -2.66 0.07 19.98
N ALA A 120 -3.71 -0.25 20.75
CA ALA A 120 -3.73 -1.39 21.63
C ALA A 120 -3.49 -2.72 20.91
N ARG A 121 -4.12 -2.91 19.74
CA ARG A 121 -3.94 -4.12 18.92
C ARG A 121 -2.52 -4.34 18.47
N ARG A 122 -1.81 -3.26 18.15
CA ARG A 122 -0.41 -3.33 17.72
C ARG A 122 0.49 -3.73 18.87
N TYR A 123 0.45 -3.00 19.97
CA TYR A 123 1.33 -3.24 21.11
C TYR A 123 1.05 -4.59 21.80
N ALA A 124 -0.23 -4.97 21.97
CA ALA A 124 -0.57 -6.27 22.57
C ALA A 124 -0.03 -7.44 21.74
N LEU A 125 -0.19 -7.38 20.42
CA LEU A 125 0.30 -8.42 19.53
C LEU A 125 1.82 -8.45 19.52
N PHE A 126 2.47 -7.30 19.37
CA PHE A 126 3.92 -7.19 19.23
C PHE A 126 4.63 -7.66 20.51
N ALA A 127 4.09 -7.32 21.67
CA ALA A 127 4.57 -7.82 22.96
C ALA A 127 4.44 -9.35 23.07
N LEU A 128 3.31 -9.93 22.64
CA LEU A 128 3.09 -11.38 22.70
C LEU A 128 4.01 -12.18 21.77
N VAL A 129 4.27 -11.67 20.57
CA VAL A 129 5.10 -12.37 19.57
C VAL A 129 6.59 -12.03 19.67
N GLY A 130 6.96 -10.99 20.43
CA GLY A 130 8.35 -10.61 20.69
C GLY A 130 8.98 -9.79 19.55
N ILE A 131 8.24 -8.86 18.96
CA ILE A 131 8.78 -7.90 17.97
C ILE A 131 8.67 -6.46 18.47
N ALA A 132 9.59 -5.60 18.05
CA ALA A 132 9.60 -4.18 18.37
C ALA A 132 9.04 -3.35 17.22
N GLY A 133 7.98 -2.59 17.51
CA GLY A 133 7.25 -1.79 16.52
C GLY A 133 7.51 -0.30 16.58
N GLU A 134 8.20 0.19 17.61
CA GLU A 134 8.42 1.62 17.87
C GLU A 134 9.85 1.89 18.35
N ASP A 135 10.25 3.15 18.31
CA ASP A 135 11.49 3.60 18.94
C ASP A 135 11.40 3.48 20.47
N ASP A 136 12.50 3.03 21.08
CA ASP A 136 12.67 3.00 22.53
C ASP A 136 13.08 4.40 22.98
N LEU A 137 12.13 5.13 23.56
CA LEU A 137 12.32 6.53 23.97
C LEU A 137 12.99 6.66 25.34
N ASP A 138 13.13 5.56 26.08
CA ASP A 138 13.64 5.55 27.45
C ASP A 138 15.05 4.93 27.55
N ALA A 139 15.60 4.45 26.42
CA ALA A 139 16.99 4.02 26.37
C ALA A 139 17.92 5.21 26.66
N PRO A 140 18.79 5.16 27.69
CA PRO A 140 19.78 6.19 27.90
C PRO A 140 20.65 6.26 26.65
N ASP A 141 20.99 7.48 26.18
CA ASP A 141 21.80 7.72 24.99
C ASP A 141 23.05 6.83 25.00
N ALA A 142 22.95 5.64 24.41
CA ALA A 142 24.02 4.67 24.40
C ALA A 142 25.06 5.18 23.42
N VAL A 143 26.07 5.89 23.96
CA VAL A 143 27.29 6.37 23.29
C VAL A 143 27.04 6.66 21.82
N ALA A 144 26.50 7.84 21.54
CA ALA A 144 26.29 8.35 20.20
C ALA A 144 27.51 8.01 19.31
N SER A 145 27.32 7.06 18.38
CA SER A 145 28.11 7.09 17.15
C SER A 145 27.88 8.47 16.53
N PRO A 146 28.92 9.15 16.04
CA PRO A 146 28.80 10.55 15.66
C PRO A 146 27.66 10.72 14.67
N PRO A 147 26.76 11.70 14.89
CA PRO A 147 25.60 11.89 14.02
C PRO A 147 26.10 12.13 12.60
N ALA A 148 25.63 11.32 11.66
CA ALA A 148 25.74 11.65 10.25
C ALA A 148 25.06 13.01 10.05
N ALA A 149 25.84 13.97 9.56
CA ALA A 149 25.49 15.39 9.52
C ALA A 149 24.08 15.63 8.95
N GLU A 150 23.24 16.25 9.76
CA GLU A 150 21.99 16.86 9.30
C GLU A 150 22.31 18.13 8.48
N PRO A 151 21.66 18.37 7.33
CA PRO A 151 21.76 19.65 6.65
C PRO A 151 21.07 20.74 7.47
N GLN A 152 21.83 21.77 7.86
CA GLN A 152 21.33 22.95 8.55
C GLN A 152 20.22 23.64 7.76
N ALA A 153 19.05 23.79 8.40
CA ALA A 153 17.97 24.64 7.90
C ALA A 153 18.28 26.11 8.22
N THR A 154 18.44 26.92 7.17
CA THR A 154 18.45 28.38 7.29
C THR A 154 17.04 28.89 7.61
N VAL A 155 16.94 29.63 8.70
CA VAL A 155 15.75 30.37 9.15
C VAL A 155 15.37 31.42 8.10
N GLY A 156 14.17 31.28 7.53
CA GLY A 156 13.57 32.27 6.63
C GLY A 156 12.07 31.99 6.52
N ALA A 157 11.26 32.81 7.19
CA ALA A 157 9.82 32.66 7.31
C ALA A 157 9.07 32.86 5.99
N ASN A 158 8.17 31.92 5.66
CA ASN A 158 6.78 32.20 5.28
C ASN A 158 5.95 30.91 5.31
N PRO A 159 4.74 30.90 5.90
CA PRO A 159 3.98 29.66 6.11
C PRO A 159 3.37 29.19 4.79
N LYS A 160 3.78 28.01 4.32
CA LYS A 160 3.05 27.23 3.30
C LYS A 160 2.19 26.18 4.01
N PRO A 161 0.96 25.93 3.54
CA PRO A 161 0.01 25.09 4.26
C PRO A 161 0.44 23.62 4.23
N ALA A 162 0.30 22.96 5.38
CA ALA A 162 0.51 21.54 5.54
C ALA A 162 -0.35 20.75 4.55
N LYS A 163 0.28 19.93 3.71
CA LYS A 163 -0.36 18.83 2.98
C LYS A 163 0.28 17.53 3.44
N GLY A 164 -0.56 16.63 3.95
CA GLY A 164 -0.15 15.31 4.39
C GLY A 164 -1.19 14.53 5.20
N MET A 165 -2.27 15.16 5.67
CA MET A 165 -3.50 14.44 5.96
C MET A 165 -4.20 14.16 4.62
N LEU A 166 -4.60 12.91 4.39
CA LEU A 166 -5.60 12.63 3.36
C LEU A 166 -6.86 13.40 3.77
N ASN A 167 -7.07 14.57 3.16
CA ASN A 167 -8.27 15.36 3.31
C ASN A 167 -9.45 14.55 2.76
N ARG A 168 -10.03 13.67 3.58
CA ARG A 168 -11.38 13.19 3.32
C ARG A 168 -12.29 14.37 3.56
N ALA A 169 -12.85 14.90 2.48
CA ALA A 169 -13.82 15.98 2.60
C ALA A 169 -14.96 15.54 3.54
N PRO A 170 -15.41 16.41 4.46
CA PRO A 170 -16.43 16.05 5.43
C PRO A 170 -17.74 15.67 4.70
N VAL A 171 -18.51 14.77 5.32
CA VAL A 171 -19.83 14.38 4.81
C VAL A 171 -20.74 15.61 4.79
N LEU A 172 -21.43 15.81 3.68
CA LEU A 172 -22.33 16.94 3.44
C LEU A 172 -23.57 16.85 4.33
N GLY A 173 -24.14 18.01 4.67
CA GLY A 173 -25.45 18.07 5.33
C GLY A 173 -26.57 17.60 4.40
N PRO A 174 -27.77 17.28 4.94
CA PRO A 174 -28.88 16.72 4.17
C PRO A 174 -29.26 17.49 2.87
N PRO A 175 -29.39 18.84 2.86
CA PRO A 175 -29.73 19.55 1.62
C PRO A 175 -28.60 19.51 0.58
N GLN A 176 -27.34 19.64 1.01
CA GLN A 176 -26.18 19.62 0.10
C GLN A 176 -25.90 18.23 -0.47
N SER A 177 -26.15 17.19 0.34
CA SER A 177 -26.06 15.80 -0.10
C SER A 177 -27.12 15.47 -1.15
N ALA A 178 -28.37 15.93 -0.95
CA ALA A 178 -29.43 15.76 -1.94
C ALA A 178 -29.11 16.50 -3.26
N GLU A 179 -28.61 17.73 -3.20
CA GLU A 179 -28.22 18.50 -4.40
C GLU A 179 -27.10 17.82 -5.19
N LEU A 180 -26.05 17.35 -4.48
CA LEU A 180 -24.93 16.65 -5.11
C LEU A 180 -25.37 15.29 -5.70
N ARG A 181 -26.28 14.57 -5.02
CA ARG A 181 -26.91 13.36 -5.57
C ARG A 181 -27.60 13.65 -6.88
N GLU A 182 -28.47 14.65 -6.94
CA GLU A 182 -29.19 15.03 -8.17
C GLU A 182 -28.23 15.49 -9.28
N GLN A 183 -27.12 16.14 -8.93
CA GLN A 183 -26.09 16.47 -9.91
C GLN A 183 -25.41 15.23 -10.49
N LEU A 184 -25.01 14.27 -9.63
CA LEU A 184 -24.36 13.04 -10.07
C LEU A 184 -25.30 12.15 -10.90
N LEU A 185 -26.57 12.05 -10.52
CA LEU A 185 -27.58 11.32 -11.28
C LEU A 185 -27.82 11.94 -12.67
N ARG A 186 -27.87 13.28 -12.78
CA ARG A 186 -27.98 13.97 -14.08
C ARG A 186 -26.78 13.73 -14.98
N GLN A 187 -25.57 13.81 -14.43
CA GLN A 187 -24.34 13.52 -15.18
C GLN A 187 -24.30 12.07 -15.65
N LEU A 188 -24.69 11.14 -14.79
CA LEU A 188 -24.75 9.73 -15.11
C LEU A 188 -25.80 9.46 -16.20
N ALA A 189 -26.97 10.10 -16.15
CA ALA A 189 -28.02 9.96 -17.15
C ALA A 189 -27.55 10.36 -18.56
N SER A 190 -26.77 11.45 -18.69
CA SER A 190 -26.24 11.94 -19.96
C SER A 190 -24.99 11.20 -20.48
N LEU A 191 -24.44 10.26 -19.71
CA LEU A 191 -23.16 9.63 -20.01
C LEU A 191 -23.29 8.46 -21.02
N ALA A 192 -22.36 8.38 -21.98
CA ALA A 192 -22.22 7.23 -22.87
C ALA A 192 -21.60 6.01 -22.15
N SER A 193 -21.82 4.80 -22.68
CA SER A 193 -21.36 3.55 -22.05
C SER A 193 -19.84 3.44 -21.91
N GLU A 194 -19.08 3.98 -22.88
CA GLU A 194 -17.60 3.95 -22.89
C GLU A 194 -16.98 4.87 -21.81
N ASP A 195 -17.71 5.88 -21.36
CA ASP A 195 -17.23 6.88 -20.40
C ASP A 195 -17.53 6.51 -18.94
N LEU A 196 -18.25 5.41 -18.69
CA LEU A 196 -18.69 4.98 -17.35
C LEU A 196 -17.52 4.77 -16.38
N LEU A 197 -16.39 4.23 -16.85
CA LEU A 197 -15.21 4.01 -16.01
C LEU A 197 -14.48 5.32 -15.66
N ALA A 198 -14.38 6.23 -16.62
CA ALA A 198 -13.77 7.54 -16.42
C ALA A 198 -14.60 8.39 -15.46
N TRP A 199 -15.92 8.40 -15.65
CA TRP A 199 -16.85 9.07 -14.76
C TRP A 199 -16.80 8.50 -13.35
N ALA A 200 -16.80 7.17 -13.18
CA ALA A 200 -16.71 6.56 -11.85
C ALA A 200 -15.46 7.00 -11.08
N LYS A 201 -14.30 7.04 -11.75
CA LYS A 201 -13.04 7.53 -11.15
C LYS A 201 -13.13 9.00 -10.72
N ALA A 202 -13.80 9.83 -11.51
CA ALA A 202 -13.98 11.25 -11.22
C ALA A 202 -15.05 11.53 -10.15
N SER A 203 -16.12 10.72 -10.11
CA SER A 203 -17.25 10.90 -9.19
C SER A 203 -17.05 10.22 -7.82
N LEU A 204 -16.15 9.23 -7.74
CA LEU A 204 -15.80 8.51 -6.50
C LEU A 204 -15.45 9.43 -5.31
N PRO A 205 -14.57 10.44 -5.46
CA PRO A 205 -14.28 11.38 -4.37
C PRO A 205 -15.49 12.21 -3.93
N LEU A 206 -16.38 12.56 -4.86
CA LEU A 206 -17.60 13.35 -4.59
C LEU A 206 -18.69 12.50 -3.92
N LYS A 207 -18.88 11.25 -4.37
CA LYS A 207 -19.79 10.29 -3.72
C LYS A 207 -19.37 10.05 -2.27
N ASN A 208 -18.07 10.03 -1.99
CA ASN A 208 -17.54 9.84 -0.64
C ASN A 208 -17.84 11.00 0.34
N THR A 209 -18.42 12.11 -0.14
CA THR A 209 -18.94 13.21 0.68
C THR A 209 -20.47 13.18 0.83
N LEU A 210 -21.19 12.29 0.15
CA LEU A 210 -22.64 12.14 0.31
C LEU A 210 -22.99 11.43 1.62
N LEU A 211 -24.22 11.65 2.08
CA LEU A 211 -24.87 10.78 3.06
C LEU A 211 -25.05 9.38 2.48
N GLU A 212 -25.03 8.37 3.34
CA GLU A 212 -25.10 6.96 2.94
C GLU A 212 -26.32 6.64 2.07
N ALA A 213 -27.49 7.17 2.42
CA ALA A 213 -28.71 6.98 1.64
C ALA A 213 -28.58 7.53 0.21
N ASP A 214 -27.99 8.72 0.07
CA ASP A 214 -27.80 9.38 -1.23
C ASP A 214 -26.71 8.70 -2.06
N ALA A 215 -25.63 8.25 -1.42
CA ALA A 215 -24.56 7.50 -2.07
C ALA A 215 -25.08 6.19 -2.66
N ARG A 216 -25.93 5.46 -1.93
CA ARG A 216 -26.56 4.21 -2.40
C ARG A 216 -27.44 4.42 -3.63
N VAL A 217 -28.15 5.55 -3.73
CA VAL A 217 -28.97 5.87 -4.91
C VAL A 217 -28.08 6.09 -6.15
N VAL A 218 -26.96 6.79 -6.00
CA VAL A 218 -26.00 7.00 -7.12
C VAL A 218 -25.33 5.68 -7.54
N GLU A 219 -25.00 4.81 -6.58
CA GLU A 219 -24.44 3.48 -6.87
C GLU A 219 -25.40 2.58 -7.63
N ALA A 220 -26.67 2.52 -7.19
CA ALA A 220 -27.71 1.74 -7.86
C ALA A 220 -27.94 2.22 -9.31
N ALA A 221 -27.97 3.54 -9.53
CA ALA A 221 -28.11 4.11 -10.87
C ALA A 221 -26.91 3.78 -11.78
N TYR A 222 -25.69 3.81 -11.22
CA TYR A 222 -24.48 3.46 -11.96
C TYR A 222 -24.45 1.98 -12.35
N GLN A 223 -24.83 1.11 -11.42
CA GLN A 223 -24.94 -0.33 -11.66
C GLN A 223 -25.98 -0.64 -12.75
N ALA A 224 -27.17 -0.02 -12.70
CA ALA A 224 -28.18 -0.19 -13.74
C ALA A 224 -27.69 0.23 -15.13
N LYS A 225 -26.89 1.31 -15.22
CA LYS A 225 -26.25 1.73 -16.49
C LYS A 225 -25.17 0.78 -16.98
N LEU A 226 -24.40 0.17 -16.08
CA LEU A 226 -23.41 -0.85 -16.45
C LEU A 226 -24.10 -2.11 -16.98
N GLU A 227 -25.21 -2.51 -16.38
CA GLU A 227 -26.01 -3.65 -16.82
C GLU A 227 -26.66 -3.40 -18.20
N ASP A 228 -27.19 -2.19 -18.46
CA ASP A 228 -27.71 -1.80 -19.78
C ASP A 228 -26.58 -1.76 -20.84
N ALA A 229 -25.40 -1.25 -20.49
CA ALA A 229 -24.23 -1.25 -21.38
C ALA A 229 -23.76 -2.69 -21.71
N ALA A 230 -23.75 -3.59 -20.73
CA ALA A 230 -23.41 -4.99 -20.93
C ALA A 230 -24.46 -5.75 -21.76
N GLY A 231 -25.75 -5.45 -21.56
CA GLY A 231 -26.86 -6.03 -22.33
C GLY A 231 -26.83 -5.65 -23.81
N ARG A 232 -26.41 -4.42 -24.15
CA ARG A 232 -26.25 -3.97 -25.55
C ARG A 232 -25.05 -4.62 -26.26
N ALA A 233 -23.99 -4.98 -25.52
CA ALA A 233 -22.84 -5.70 -26.08
C ALA A 233 -23.15 -7.16 -26.40
N ALA A 234 -24.12 -7.78 -25.71
CA ALA A 234 -24.55 -9.16 -25.94
C ALA A 234 -25.56 -9.33 -27.10
N ALA A 235 -26.11 -8.24 -27.65
CA ALA A 235 -27.14 -8.26 -28.68
C ALA A 235 -26.61 -8.14 -30.14
N ALA A 236 -25.31 -8.28 -30.37
CA ALA A 236 -24.75 -8.33 -31.72
C ALA A 236 -25.03 -9.70 -32.38
N PRO A 237 -25.56 -9.80 -33.61
CA PRO A 237 -25.91 -11.08 -34.21
C PRO A 237 -24.67 -11.85 -34.67
N LEU A 238 -24.49 -13.08 -34.19
CA LEU A 238 -23.51 -14.04 -34.71
C LEU A 238 -24.13 -14.87 -35.86
N PRO A 239 -23.39 -15.22 -36.92
CA PRO A 239 -23.88 -16.11 -37.96
C PRO A 239 -23.93 -17.56 -37.46
N ALA A 240 -24.95 -18.29 -37.90
CA ALA A 240 -25.28 -19.64 -37.48
C ALA A 240 -24.29 -20.71 -38.00
N ALA A 241 -23.96 -21.67 -37.13
CA ALA A 241 -23.56 -23.04 -37.50
C ALA A 241 -23.85 -24.01 -36.34
N ASP A 242 -24.96 -24.73 -36.51
CA ASP A 242 -25.28 -26.12 -36.22
C ASP A 242 -24.79 -26.86 -34.94
N ALA A 243 -25.80 -27.50 -34.32
CA ALA A 243 -25.86 -28.46 -33.22
C ALA A 243 -24.85 -29.64 -33.35
N GLU A 244 -24.46 -30.39 -32.31
CA GLU A 244 -25.28 -31.07 -31.31
C GLU A 244 -24.34 -31.83 -30.34
N ALA A 245 -24.58 -31.82 -29.01
CA ALA A 245 -24.48 -32.99 -28.11
C ALA A 245 -24.32 -32.65 -26.61
N ALA A 246 -25.22 -33.26 -25.84
CA ALA A 246 -25.08 -33.75 -24.45
C ALA A 246 -25.30 -32.81 -23.25
N LEU A 247 -26.48 -33.03 -22.64
CA LEU A 247 -26.93 -32.66 -21.29
C LEU A 247 -25.91 -32.90 -20.17
N GLN A 248 -25.80 -31.92 -19.27
CA GLN A 248 -25.80 -32.08 -17.80
C GLN A 248 -26.13 -30.72 -17.15
N PRO A 249 -26.93 -30.65 -16.05
CA PRO A 249 -27.27 -29.39 -15.42
C PRO A 249 -26.15 -28.96 -14.47
N ALA A 250 -25.25 -28.10 -14.94
CA ALA A 250 -24.34 -27.37 -14.07
C ALA A 250 -25.05 -26.12 -13.54
N LEU A 251 -25.18 -26.04 -12.22
CA LEU A 251 -25.57 -24.83 -11.50
C LEU A 251 -24.71 -23.64 -11.98
N PRO A 252 -25.28 -22.46 -12.25
CA PRO A 252 -24.47 -21.30 -12.59
C PRO A 252 -23.73 -20.84 -11.34
N GLU A 253 -22.45 -21.21 -11.24
CA GLU A 253 -21.51 -20.45 -10.43
C GLU A 253 -21.45 -19.05 -11.02
N THR A 254 -22.11 -18.11 -10.37
CA THR A 254 -21.85 -16.67 -10.53
C THR A 254 -20.48 -16.36 -9.92
N GLY A 255 -19.44 -16.90 -10.56
CA GLY A 255 -18.07 -16.52 -10.33
C GLY A 255 -17.90 -15.08 -10.81
N LEU A 256 -17.74 -14.16 -9.86
CA LEU A 256 -17.08 -12.89 -10.10
C LEU A 256 -15.66 -13.19 -10.62
N ALA A 257 -15.53 -13.39 -11.92
CA ALA A 257 -14.25 -13.52 -12.59
C ALA A 257 -13.60 -12.14 -12.57
N HIS A 258 -12.91 -11.82 -11.47
CA HIS A 258 -11.94 -10.74 -11.45
C HIS A 258 -10.96 -10.98 -12.60
N ALA A 259 -10.83 -10.00 -13.51
CA ALA A 259 -9.79 -10.03 -14.53
C ALA A 259 -8.46 -10.32 -13.83
N LYS A 260 -7.88 -11.50 -14.08
CA LYS A 260 -6.59 -11.89 -13.51
C LYS A 260 -5.55 -10.91 -14.06
N GLU A 261 -5.09 -10.00 -13.20
CA GLU A 261 -3.98 -9.11 -13.51
C GLU A 261 -2.81 -9.97 -14.03
N PRO A 262 -2.18 -9.62 -15.16
CA PRO A 262 -1.15 -10.46 -15.77
C PRO A 262 -0.03 -10.74 -14.77
N ALA A 263 0.42 -11.99 -14.72
CA ALA A 263 1.44 -12.43 -13.78
C ALA A 263 2.73 -11.60 -13.94
N ARG A 264 3.26 -11.11 -12.82
CA ARG A 264 4.51 -10.33 -12.81
C ARG A 264 5.68 -11.22 -13.23
N LYS A 265 6.40 -10.79 -14.26
CA LYS A 265 7.50 -11.54 -14.86
C LYS A 265 8.75 -11.44 -13.97
N ARG A 266 9.48 -12.54 -13.86
CA ARG A 266 10.75 -12.62 -13.12
C ARG A 266 11.83 -13.18 -14.02
N SER A 267 12.94 -12.47 -14.15
CA SER A 267 14.06 -12.90 -14.98
C SER A 267 15.37 -12.45 -14.36
N LYS A 268 16.10 -13.40 -13.77
CA LYS A 268 17.44 -13.15 -13.24
C LYS A 268 18.42 -12.74 -14.34
N ALA A 269 18.27 -13.31 -15.54
CA ALA A 269 19.09 -12.97 -16.70
C ALA A 269 18.90 -11.50 -17.12
N HIS A 270 17.64 -11.02 -17.15
CA HIS A 270 17.34 -9.61 -17.40
C HIS A 270 17.98 -8.69 -16.36
N LEU A 271 17.87 -9.00 -15.07
CA LEU A 271 18.46 -8.16 -14.01
C LEU A 271 19.99 -8.11 -14.07
N LEU A 272 20.65 -9.19 -14.53
CA LEU A 272 22.10 -9.17 -14.79
C LEU A 272 22.44 -8.30 -15.99
N PHE A 273 21.72 -8.46 -17.11
CA PHE A 273 21.87 -7.63 -18.29
C PHE A 273 21.68 -6.13 -17.98
N VAL A 274 20.69 -5.76 -17.16
CA VAL A 274 20.46 -4.38 -16.73
C VAL A 274 21.64 -3.85 -15.91
N ARG A 275 22.28 -4.66 -15.06
CA ARG A 275 23.45 -4.24 -14.26
C ARG A 275 24.70 -3.97 -15.10
N GLU A 276 24.79 -4.59 -16.27
CA GLU A 276 25.88 -4.39 -17.23
C GLU A 276 25.72 -3.09 -18.05
N GLN A 277 24.54 -2.47 -18.04
CA GLN A 277 24.30 -1.21 -18.73
C GLN A 277 24.84 0.00 -17.94
N PRO A 278 25.27 1.06 -18.64
CA PRO A 278 25.68 2.31 -18.00
C PRO A 278 24.50 3.03 -17.33
N CYS A 279 24.79 3.84 -16.31
CA CYS A 279 23.76 4.54 -15.55
C CYS A 279 22.95 5.47 -16.46
N LEU A 280 21.63 5.41 -16.36
CA LEU A 280 20.75 6.24 -17.19
C LEU A 280 20.94 7.75 -16.99
N VAL A 281 21.50 8.18 -15.85
CA VAL A 281 21.72 9.60 -15.52
C VAL A 281 23.12 10.07 -15.91
N CYS A 282 24.17 9.35 -15.48
CA CYS A 282 25.57 9.81 -15.67
C CYS A 282 26.43 8.92 -16.57
N GLN A 283 25.87 7.85 -17.13
CA GLN A 283 26.55 6.91 -18.03
C GLN A 283 27.74 6.15 -17.41
N GLN A 284 27.88 6.16 -16.09
CA GLN A 284 28.96 5.44 -15.39
C GLN A 284 28.55 4.01 -15.04
N THR A 285 29.55 3.14 -14.90
CA THR A 285 29.46 1.77 -14.38
C THR A 285 30.36 1.63 -13.14
N PRO A 286 30.07 0.74 -12.18
CA PRO A 286 29.01 -0.29 -12.18
C PRO A 286 27.63 0.27 -11.81
N CYS A 287 26.58 -0.42 -12.28
CA CYS A 287 25.19 -0.09 -12.00
C CYS A 287 24.44 -1.23 -11.30
N ASP A 288 23.41 -0.83 -10.56
CA ASP A 288 22.41 -1.71 -9.99
C ASP A 288 21.11 -1.64 -10.80
N ALA A 289 20.37 -2.74 -10.82
CA ALA A 289 19.03 -2.78 -11.40
C ALA A 289 18.03 -2.14 -10.41
N HIS A 290 17.40 -1.04 -10.82
CA HIS A 290 16.38 -0.33 -10.07
C HIS A 290 14.98 -0.57 -10.64
N HIS A 291 14.07 -1.14 -9.86
CA HIS A 291 12.68 -1.35 -10.28
C HIS A 291 11.84 -0.08 -10.11
N LEU A 292 11.20 0.37 -11.19
CA LEU A 292 10.31 1.54 -11.21
C LEU A 292 9.01 1.23 -10.46
N LYS A 293 8.85 1.70 -9.21
CA LYS A 293 7.73 1.31 -8.34
C LYS A 293 6.37 1.82 -8.80
N PHE A 294 6.35 2.82 -9.69
CA PHE A 294 5.13 3.41 -10.25
C PHE A 294 4.68 2.75 -11.57
N ALA A 295 5.46 1.83 -12.13
CA ALA A 295 5.15 1.18 -13.40
C ALA A 295 3.99 0.19 -13.30
N GLN A 296 3.73 -0.36 -12.11
CA GLN A 296 2.62 -1.26 -11.84
C GLN A 296 1.93 -0.91 -10.51
N PRO A 297 0.62 -1.20 -10.36
CA PRO A 297 -0.08 -1.06 -9.09
C PRO A 297 0.64 -1.83 -7.98
N ARG A 298 0.66 -1.26 -6.78
CA ARG A 298 1.20 -1.95 -5.61
C ARG A 298 0.28 -3.11 -5.26
N ALA A 299 0.80 -4.33 -5.31
CA ALA A 299 0.11 -5.51 -4.78
C ALA A 299 0.84 -5.99 -3.53
N LEU A 300 0.08 -6.47 -2.55
CA LEU A 300 0.59 -6.89 -1.25
C LEU A 300 1.76 -7.87 -1.41
N GLY A 301 2.93 -7.52 -0.84
CA GLY A 301 4.11 -8.39 -0.82
C GLY A 301 4.76 -8.72 -2.17
N ARG A 302 4.35 -8.09 -3.28
CA ARG A 302 4.92 -8.37 -4.62
C ARG A 302 5.73 -7.17 -5.10
N LYS A 303 7.01 -7.39 -5.45
CA LYS A 303 7.85 -6.40 -6.16
C LYS A 303 7.28 -6.12 -7.55
N VAL A 304 7.55 -4.95 -8.13
CA VAL A 304 7.19 -4.66 -9.53
C VAL A 304 7.87 -5.69 -10.45
N SER A 305 7.22 -6.05 -11.57
CA SER A 305 7.77 -6.97 -12.58
C SER A 305 9.20 -6.57 -12.97
N ASP A 306 10.05 -7.57 -13.25
CA ASP A 306 11.46 -7.30 -13.59
C ASP A 306 11.60 -6.53 -14.91
N GLU A 307 10.58 -6.56 -15.78
CA GLU A 307 10.52 -5.78 -17.04
C GLU A 307 10.52 -4.26 -16.86
N PHE A 308 10.32 -3.78 -15.63
CA PHE A 308 10.37 -2.36 -15.29
C PHE A 308 11.64 -1.99 -14.51
N ALA A 309 12.76 -2.65 -14.79
CA ALA A 309 14.05 -2.33 -14.20
C ALA A 309 14.91 -1.43 -15.12
N VAL A 310 15.62 -0.48 -14.52
CA VAL A 310 16.56 0.42 -15.21
C VAL A 310 17.93 0.47 -14.51
N PRO A 311 19.03 0.75 -15.24
CA PRO A 311 20.37 0.84 -14.65
C PRO A 311 20.60 2.18 -13.95
N LEU A 312 20.94 2.12 -12.67
CA LEU A 312 21.41 3.29 -11.90
C LEU A 312 22.72 2.99 -11.19
N CYS A 313 23.68 3.90 -11.26
CA CYS A 313 24.86 3.82 -10.41
C CYS A 313 24.45 4.03 -8.95
N ARG A 314 25.27 3.55 -8.02
CA ARG A 314 24.94 3.59 -6.58
C ARG A 314 24.59 4.99 -6.09
N ALA A 315 25.30 6.02 -6.54
CA ALA A 315 25.04 7.41 -6.16
C ALA A 315 23.63 7.88 -6.57
N HIS A 316 23.25 7.73 -7.84
CA HIS A 316 21.91 8.11 -8.31
C HIS A 316 20.82 7.17 -7.78
N HIS A 317 21.14 5.90 -7.53
CA HIS A 317 20.20 4.97 -6.92
C HIS A 317 19.85 5.39 -5.48
N GLU A 318 20.86 5.76 -4.68
CA GLU A 318 20.66 6.29 -3.33
C GLU A 318 19.99 7.66 -3.34
N GLU A 319 20.34 8.55 -4.29
CA GLU A 319 19.70 9.84 -4.47
C GLU A 319 18.21 9.72 -4.78
N LEU A 320 17.85 8.80 -5.69
CA LEU A 320 16.45 8.50 -6.02
C LEU A 320 15.69 8.02 -4.78
N HIS A 321 16.26 7.10 -3.99
CA HIS A 321 15.61 6.64 -2.74
C HIS A 321 15.50 7.76 -1.71
N ARG A 322 16.51 8.64 -1.61
CA ARG A 322 16.48 9.82 -0.72
C ARG A 322 15.43 10.83 -1.12
N HIS A 323 15.20 11.02 -2.43
CA HIS A 323 14.13 11.88 -2.95
C HIS A 323 12.73 11.32 -2.64
N GLY A 324 12.58 10.00 -2.55
CA GLY A 324 11.38 9.29 -2.11
C GLY A 324 10.22 9.26 -3.12
N ASN A 325 10.00 10.36 -3.86
CA ASN A 325 9.05 10.41 -4.97
C ASN A 325 9.77 10.13 -6.30
N GLU A 326 9.76 8.86 -6.71
CA GLU A 326 10.44 8.39 -7.93
C GLU A 326 9.96 9.13 -9.18
N ARG A 327 8.64 9.32 -9.34
CA ARG A 327 8.07 10.01 -10.51
C ARG A 327 8.60 11.43 -10.63
N ALA A 328 8.59 12.18 -9.53
CA ALA A 328 9.07 13.55 -9.53
C ALA A 328 10.59 13.63 -9.78
N TRP A 329 11.38 12.67 -9.28
CA TRP A 329 12.82 12.62 -9.53
C TRP A 329 13.13 12.42 -11.02
N TRP A 330 12.49 11.44 -11.66
CA TRP A 330 12.64 11.22 -13.10
C TRP A 330 12.19 12.41 -13.95
N THR A 331 11.07 13.06 -13.56
CA THR A 331 10.61 14.29 -14.21
C THR A 331 11.62 15.43 -14.03
N ASN A 332 12.22 15.61 -12.86
CA ASN A 332 13.20 16.66 -12.62
C ASN A 332 14.46 16.47 -13.48
N LEU A 333 14.86 15.22 -13.71
CA LEU A 333 15.95 14.88 -14.62
C LEU A 333 15.54 14.87 -16.10
N GLN A 334 14.26 15.10 -16.40
CA GLN A 334 13.69 15.07 -17.76
C GLN A 334 13.96 13.73 -18.48
N ILE A 335 13.99 12.63 -17.72
CA ILE A 335 14.19 11.28 -18.26
C ILE A 335 12.87 10.52 -18.16
N ALA A 336 12.46 9.88 -19.24
CA ALA A 336 11.32 8.96 -19.27
C ALA A 336 11.83 7.52 -19.09
N PRO A 337 11.79 6.93 -17.88
CA PRO A 337 12.42 5.64 -17.62
C PRO A 337 11.59 4.44 -18.08
N LEU A 338 10.28 4.61 -18.32
CA LEU A 338 9.38 3.53 -18.74
C LEU A 338 9.70 3.01 -20.15
N PRO A 339 9.84 3.87 -21.19
CA PRO A 339 10.30 3.42 -22.51
C PRO A 339 11.65 2.71 -22.45
N VAL A 340 12.60 3.27 -21.68
CA VAL A 340 13.94 2.68 -21.51
C VAL A 340 13.85 1.28 -20.90
N ALA A 341 13.02 1.07 -19.88
CA ALA A 341 12.83 -0.25 -19.29
C ALA A 341 12.24 -1.26 -20.30
N GLN A 342 11.29 -0.82 -21.14
CA GLN A 342 10.72 -1.65 -22.20
C GLN A 342 11.77 -2.04 -23.25
N ASP A 343 12.60 -1.08 -23.69
CA ASP A 343 13.67 -1.32 -24.65
C ASP A 343 14.71 -2.31 -24.08
N LEU A 344 15.09 -2.13 -22.81
CA LEU A 344 15.99 -3.04 -22.11
C LEU A 344 15.41 -4.44 -21.96
N TRP A 345 14.10 -4.55 -21.70
CA TRP A 345 13.42 -5.84 -21.63
C TRP A 345 13.41 -6.55 -22.98
N ALA A 346 13.15 -5.84 -24.08
CA ALA A 346 13.18 -6.38 -25.43
C ALA A 346 14.59 -6.81 -25.87
N ALA A 347 15.63 -6.07 -25.45
CA ALA A 347 17.03 -6.36 -25.76
C ALA A 347 17.65 -7.48 -24.91
N SER A 348 16.95 -7.96 -23.88
CA SER A 348 17.52 -8.93 -22.94
C SER A 348 17.61 -10.35 -23.49
N PRO A 349 18.67 -11.11 -23.18
CA PRO A 349 18.82 -12.49 -23.62
C PRO A 349 17.66 -13.36 -23.09
N GLY A 350 16.79 -13.83 -23.98
CA GLY A 350 15.66 -14.71 -23.67
C GLY A 350 14.26 -14.12 -23.89
N HIS A 351 14.12 -12.84 -24.29
CA HIS A 351 12.82 -12.19 -24.54
C HIS A 351 12.73 -11.42 -25.88
N GLY A 352 13.76 -11.49 -26.73
CA GLY A 352 13.66 -10.94 -28.08
C GLY A 352 12.60 -11.69 -28.90
N PRO A 353 11.80 -11.00 -29.73
CA PRO A 353 11.08 -11.69 -30.81
C PRO A 353 12.14 -12.41 -31.65
N ALA A 354 11.87 -13.66 -32.00
CA ALA A 354 12.66 -14.35 -33.00
C ALA A 354 12.80 -13.43 -34.24
N ASP A 355 14.04 -13.23 -34.68
CA ASP A 355 14.47 -12.49 -35.86
C ASP A 355 14.20 -10.97 -35.90
N ALA A 356 15.20 -10.17 -35.51
CA ALA A 356 15.62 -9.01 -36.30
C ALA A 356 17.00 -8.48 -35.87
N ALA A 357 17.96 -8.71 -36.76
CA ALA A 357 19.15 -7.94 -37.10
C ALA A 357 19.58 -6.75 -36.22
N VAL A 358 20.87 -6.81 -35.87
CA VAL A 358 21.82 -5.70 -35.64
C VAL A 358 21.33 -4.37 -36.21
N GLY A 359 21.01 -3.43 -35.32
CA GLY A 359 20.74 -2.04 -35.65
C GLY A 359 21.13 -1.15 -34.46
N THR A 360 22.30 -0.52 -34.56
CA THR A 360 22.76 0.55 -33.67
C THR A 360 21.67 1.61 -33.48
N ALA A 361 21.15 1.75 -32.25
CA ALA A 361 20.18 2.77 -31.91
C ALA A 361 20.84 4.18 -31.91
N PRO A 362 20.12 5.23 -32.33
CA PRO A 362 20.67 6.55 -32.57
C PRO A 362 20.81 7.38 -31.29
N ARG A 363 21.85 8.19 -31.29
CA ARG A 363 22.28 9.14 -30.25
C ARG A 363 21.28 10.31 -30.16
N PRO A 364 20.68 10.65 -29.01
CA PRO A 364 19.93 11.90 -28.88
C PRO A 364 20.90 13.09 -28.87
N ALA A 365 20.64 14.04 -29.75
CA ALA A 365 21.45 15.24 -29.95
C ALA A 365 21.37 16.17 -28.72
N ASN A 366 22.54 16.55 -28.20
CA ASN A 366 22.68 17.66 -27.27
C ASN A 366 22.29 18.97 -27.98
N LEU A 367 21.22 19.62 -27.51
CA LEU A 367 21.02 21.05 -27.73
C LEU A 367 21.99 21.79 -26.82
N GLY A 368 23.17 22.10 -27.38
CA GLY A 368 24.16 22.95 -26.75
C GLY A 368 23.67 24.39 -26.66
N SER A 369 23.89 24.97 -25.48
CA SER A 369 23.78 26.40 -25.19
C SER A 369 24.63 27.24 -26.15
N GLU A 370 24.01 28.19 -26.85
CA GLU A 370 24.73 29.33 -27.41
C GLU A 370 25.10 30.29 -26.26
N ALA A 371 26.39 30.31 -25.91
CA ALA A 371 26.99 31.36 -25.11
C ALA A 371 27.64 32.38 -26.06
N SER A 372 27.21 33.61 -25.87
CA SER A 372 27.69 34.86 -26.46
C SER A 372 29.22 34.98 -26.50
N SER A 373 29.77 35.36 -27.66
CA SER A 373 31.05 36.07 -27.81
C SER A 373 31.19 36.62 -29.23
N ARG A 374 30.72 37.85 -29.45
CA ARG A 374 31.49 39.00 -29.96
C ARG A 374 30.60 40.22 -30.19
#